data_AF-A0A2N3EY15-F1
#
_entry.id   AF-A0A2N3EY15-F1
#
_cell.length_a   1.000
_cell.length_b   1.000
_cell.length_c   1.000
_cell.angle_alpha   90.00
_cell.angle_beta   90.00
_cell.angle_gamma   90.00
#
_symmetry.space_group_name_H-M   'P 1'
#
loop_
_entity.id
_entity.type
_entity.pdbx_description
1 polymer ?
#
loop_
_entity_poly.entity_id
_entity_poly.type
_entity_poly.pdbx_seq_one_letter_code
_entity_poly.pdbx_strand_id
1 'polypeptide(L)'
;MEIVNESSSRSWSLAPGNRLVKVVGPPRSADSGELKSVTGYFTQEKYLFGLSCTEIERVLGLRPNELAYYANVYSFAWLPKSGEFEYKMSAAFPGGEVFDESKKKDFFDKRAAHLETKGRYKGAYDADYDAYPPGSDMVPQWTLKAGVSIPVGAFICSVTRVTPFPRSNGSVERYKPHNRVPIA
;
A
#
# COMPACT_ATOMS: atom_id res chain seq x y z
N MET A 1 -9.34 13.71 -15.03
CA MET A 1 -8.96 12.58 -14.14
C MET A 1 -9.57 11.25 -14.59
N GLU A 2 -10.78 11.23 -15.17
CA GLU A 2 -11.48 10.01 -15.63
C GLU A 2 -10.65 9.16 -16.62
N ILE A 3 -10.01 9.80 -17.60
CA ILE A 3 -9.14 9.12 -18.59
C ILE A 3 -7.93 8.41 -17.95
N VAL A 4 -7.39 8.96 -16.85
CA VAL A 4 -6.26 8.35 -16.13
C VAL A 4 -6.73 7.12 -15.35
N ASN A 5 -7.90 7.20 -14.72
CA ASN A 5 -8.51 6.07 -14.02
C ASN A 5 -8.77 4.91 -14.99
N GLU A 6 -9.41 5.18 -16.12
CA GLU A 6 -9.71 4.18 -17.16
C GLU A 6 -8.45 3.57 -17.76
N SER A 7 -7.42 4.37 -18.04
CA SER A 7 -6.16 3.85 -18.58
C SER A 7 -5.42 3.00 -17.56
N SER A 8 -5.49 3.37 -16.27
CA SER A 8 -4.84 2.65 -15.18
C SER A 8 -5.49 1.30 -14.85
N SER A 9 -6.81 1.19 -15.04
CA SER A 9 -7.60 -0.01 -14.74
C SER A 9 -7.58 -1.07 -15.84
N ARG A 10 -7.12 -0.73 -17.06
CA ARG A 10 -7.00 -1.68 -18.19
C ARG A 10 -6.17 -2.92 -17.88
N SER A 11 -5.20 -2.80 -16.98
CA SER A 11 -4.31 -3.90 -16.62
C SER A 11 -4.82 -4.75 -15.46
N TRP A 12 -5.99 -4.44 -14.89
CA TRP A 12 -6.50 -5.12 -13.70
C TRP A 12 -7.16 -6.44 -14.06
N SER A 13 -6.93 -7.46 -13.24
CA SER A 13 -7.59 -8.76 -13.34
C SER A 13 -7.99 -9.27 -11.97
N LEU A 14 -8.75 -10.36 -11.89
CA LEU A 14 -8.85 -11.15 -10.65
C LEU A 14 -7.79 -12.27 -10.60
N ALA A 15 -7.18 -12.57 -11.75
CA ALA A 15 -6.13 -13.56 -11.89
C ALA A 15 -4.79 -13.10 -11.26
N PRO A 16 -3.96 -14.03 -10.77
CA PRO A 16 -2.64 -13.73 -10.21
C PRO A 16 -1.74 -12.90 -11.15
N GLY A 17 -0.87 -12.09 -10.56
CA GLY A 17 0.02 -11.16 -11.25
C GLY A 17 -0.58 -9.77 -11.42
N ASN A 18 -1.76 -9.70 -12.03
CA ASN A 18 -2.43 -8.43 -12.31
C ASN A 18 -3.63 -8.14 -11.37
N ARG A 19 -3.84 -8.98 -10.35
CA ARG A 19 -4.90 -8.77 -9.37
C ARG A 19 -4.65 -7.61 -8.43
N LEU A 20 -5.75 -6.98 -8.04
CA LEU A 20 -5.77 -5.97 -7.00
C LEU A 20 -5.60 -6.61 -5.64
N VAL A 21 -4.74 -5.99 -4.83
CA VAL A 21 -4.39 -6.47 -3.51
C VAL A 21 -4.45 -5.34 -2.49
N LYS A 22 -4.90 -5.72 -1.30
CA LYS A 22 -4.85 -4.89 -0.10
C LYS A 22 -3.80 -5.46 0.85
N VAL A 23 -2.86 -4.61 1.24
CA VAL A 23 -1.90 -4.93 2.30
C VAL A 23 -2.46 -4.42 3.61
N VAL A 24 -2.47 -5.28 4.62
CA VAL A 24 -2.95 -4.97 5.97
C VAL A 24 -1.88 -5.36 6.97
N GLY A 25 -1.57 -4.46 7.90
CA GLY A 25 -0.68 -4.75 9.01
C GLY A 25 -1.30 -5.73 10.02
N PRO A 26 -0.58 -6.06 11.10
CA PRO A 26 -1.13 -6.89 12.17
C PRO A 26 -2.38 -6.23 12.80
N PRO A 27 -3.41 -7.01 13.20
CA PRO A 27 -4.55 -6.48 13.93
C PRO A 27 -4.08 -5.81 15.23
N ARG A 28 -4.56 -4.59 15.48
CA ARG A 28 -4.18 -3.77 16.65
C ARG A 28 -5.03 -4.07 17.90
N SER A 29 -6.10 -4.84 17.77
CA SER A 29 -7.04 -5.24 18.84
C SER A 29 -7.16 -6.77 18.88
N ALA A 30 -7.59 -7.31 20.02
CA ALA A 30 -7.88 -8.74 20.21
C ALA A 30 -8.97 -9.28 19.26
N ASP A 31 -9.68 -8.38 18.56
CA ASP A 31 -10.37 -8.73 17.32
C ASP A 31 -9.34 -9.07 16.24
N SER A 32 -8.94 -10.34 16.25
CA SER A 32 -8.32 -11.09 15.15
C SER A 32 -9.26 -11.23 13.95
N GLY A 33 -10.20 -10.29 13.78
CA GLY A 33 -11.24 -10.31 12.77
C GLY A 33 -10.60 -10.29 11.39
N GLU A 34 -10.80 -11.39 10.67
CA GLU A 34 -10.56 -11.50 9.25
C GLU A 34 -11.12 -10.27 8.53
N LEU A 35 -10.31 -9.64 7.67
CA LEU A 35 -10.71 -8.44 6.96
C LEU A 35 -11.97 -8.75 6.14
N LYS A 36 -13.10 -8.14 6.49
CA LYS A 36 -14.38 -8.41 5.81
C LYS A 36 -14.53 -7.63 4.51
N SER A 37 -14.00 -6.41 4.48
CA SER A 37 -14.05 -5.53 3.32
C SER A 37 -12.75 -4.75 3.12
N VAL A 38 -12.43 -4.51 1.86
CA VAL A 38 -11.35 -3.64 1.43
C VAL A 38 -11.88 -2.21 1.37
N THR A 39 -11.15 -1.32 2.03
CA THR A 39 -11.35 0.13 2.01
C THR A 39 -9.99 0.84 1.90
N GLY A 40 -10.01 2.12 1.50
CA GLY A 40 -8.81 2.94 1.38
C GLY A 40 -7.88 2.49 0.24
N TYR A 41 -6.56 2.57 0.48
CA TYR A 41 -5.53 2.34 -0.54
C TYR A 41 -5.33 0.88 -0.91
N PHE A 42 -5.10 0.62 -2.19
CA PHE A 42 -4.77 -0.68 -2.75
C PHE A 42 -3.80 -0.56 -3.93
N THR A 43 -3.15 -1.67 -4.29
CA THR A 43 -2.19 -1.75 -5.40
C THR A 43 -2.39 -3.05 -6.20
N GLN A 44 -1.53 -3.32 -7.19
CA GLN A 44 -1.49 -4.59 -7.91
C GLN A 44 -0.46 -5.55 -7.32
N GLU A 45 -0.79 -6.84 -7.35
CA GLU A 45 0.02 -7.92 -6.82
C GLU A 45 1.46 -7.91 -7.35
N LYS A 46 1.65 -7.73 -8.66
CA LYS A 46 2.99 -7.78 -9.27
C LYS A 46 4.00 -6.84 -8.65
N TYR A 47 3.58 -5.68 -8.15
CA TYR A 47 4.49 -4.72 -7.54
C TYR A 47 4.99 -5.15 -6.17
N LEU A 48 4.35 -6.15 -5.56
CA LEU A 48 4.77 -6.70 -4.28
C LEU A 48 5.75 -7.87 -4.42
N PHE A 49 5.87 -8.48 -5.62
CA PHE A 49 6.72 -9.66 -5.82
C PHE A 49 8.15 -9.45 -5.33
N GLY A 50 8.61 -10.37 -4.47
CA GLY A 50 9.96 -10.37 -3.92
C GLY A 50 10.23 -9.29 -2.86
N LEU A 51 9.20 -8.56 -2.41
CA LEU A 51 9.34 -7.55 -1.36
C LEU A 51 9.04 -8.15 0.02
N SER A 52 9.90 -7.84 0.99
CA SER A 52 9.64 -8.08 2.42
C SER A 52 8.66 -7.06 3.00
N CYS A 53 8.12 -7.29 4.20
CA CYS A 53 7.16 -6.36 4.80
C CYS A 53 7.73 -4.94 4.98
N THR A 54 9.02 -4.82 5.34
CA THR A 54 9.70 -3.53 5.46
C THR A 54 9.87 -2.82 4.12
N GLU A 55 10.09 -3.59 3.05
CA GLU A 55 10.18 -3.02 1.69
C GLU A 55 8.81 -2.62 1.16
N ILE A 56 7.77 -3.42 1.43
CA ILE A 56 6.38 -3.06 1.11
C ILE A 56 5.98 -1.77 1.83
N GLU A 57 6.32 -1.62 3.11
CA GLU A 57 6.06 -0.40 3.87
C GLU A 57 6.66 0.83 3.17
N ARG A 58 7.93 0.75 2.77
CA ARG A 58 8.63 1.84 2.06
C ARG A 58 8.04 2.11 0.68
N VAL A 59 7.84 1.06 -0.11
CA VAL A 59 7.36 1.16 -1.49
C VAL A 59 5.95 1.74 -1.55
N LEU A 60 5.10 1.35 -0.59
CA LEU A 60 3.76 1.89 -0.48
C LEU A 60 3.71 3.27 0.20
N GLY A 61 4.79 3.78 0.78
CA GLY A 61 4.80 5.07 1.48
C GLY A 61 4.05 5.02 2.81
N LEU A 62 3.99 3.85 3.47
CA LEU A 62 3.37 3.71 4.78
C LEU A 62 4.27 4.33 5.88
N ARG A 63 3.66 4.66 7.02
CA ARG A 63 4.42 5.15 8.19
C ARG A 63 5.47 4.11 8.61
N PRO A 64 6.64 4.57 9.12
CA PRO A 64 7.64 3.65 9.66
C PRO A 64 7.06 2.75 10.75
N ASN A 65 7.30 1.45 10.64
CA ASN A 65 6.81 0.39 11.52
C ASN A 65 5.27 0.21 11.55
N GLU A 66 4.52 0.73 10.58
CA GLU A 66 3.07 0.47 10.45
C GLU A 66 2.78 -1.02 10.19
N LEU A 67 3.63 -1.70 9.41
CA LEU A 67 3.55 -3.14 9.18
C LEU A 67 4.30 -3.96 10.25
N ALA A 68 5.02 -3.29 11.17
CA ALA A 68 5.77 -3.84 12.29
C ALA A 68 6.62 -5.10 11.94
N TYR A 69 6.06 -6.30 12.10
CA TYR A 69 6.73 -7.59 11.92
C TYR A 69 6.20 -8.40 10.74
N TYR A 70 4.93 -8.20 10.35
CA TYR A 70 4.29 -8.93 9.26
C TYR A 70 3.13 -8.15 8.64
N ALA A 71 2.80 -8.46 7.40
CA ALA A 71 1.67 -7.90 6.70
C ALA A 71 0.88 -9.02 6.03
N ASN A 72 -0.45 -8.97 6.11
CA ASN A 72 -1.35 -9.87 5.42
C ASN A 72 -1.77 -9.23 4.09
N VAL A 73 -1.71 -10.00 3.03
CA VAL A 73 -2.11 -9.55 1.70
C VAL A 73 -3.38 -10.27 1.28
N TYR A 74 -4.39 -9.48 0.94
CA TYR A 74 -5.71 -9.97 0.54
C TYR A 74 -6.02 -9.54 -0.90
N SER A 75 -6.73 -10.39 -1.63
CA SER A 75 -7.27 -10.06 -2.96
C SER A 75 -8.64 -9.40 -2.85
N PHE A 76 -9.06 -8.73 -3.92
CA PHE A 76 -10.41 -8.20 -4.06
C PHE A 76 -11.39 -9.30 -4.51
N ALA A 77 -12.61 -9.30 -3.99
CA ALA A 77 -13.67 -10.20 -4.48
C ALA A 77 -14.11 -9.84 -5.91
N TRP A 78 -14.10 -8.55 -6.26
CA TRP A 78 -14.41 -8.05 -7.60
C TRP A 78 -13.61 -6.78 -7.91
N LEU A 79 -13.54 -6.43 -9.19
CA LEU A 79 -12.86 -5.22 -9.63
C LEU A 79 -13.72 -3.96 -9.37
N PRO A 80 -13.14 -2.87 -8.83
CA PRO A 80 -13.82 -1.59 -8.71
C PRO A 80 -14.21 -1.02 -10.09
N LYS A 81 -15.36 -0.34 -10.17
CA LYS A 81 -15.79 0.38 -11.37
C LYS A 81 -15.10 1.74 -11.48
N SER A 82 -15.02 2.34 -12.68
CA SER A 82 -14.34 3.63 -12.95
C SER A 82 -14.75 4.77 -12.00
N GLY A 83 -16.01 4.77 -11.55
CA GLY A 83 -16.54 5.76 -10.62
C GLY A 83 -16.23 5.52 -9.14
N GLU A 84 -15.71 4.34 -8.76
CA GLU A 84 -15.57 3.87 -7.37
C GLU A 84 -14.16 4.10 -6.78
N PHE A 85 -13.19 4.48 -7.61
CA PHE A 85 -11.80 4.65 -7.19
C PHE A 85 -11.17 5.93 -7.74
N GLU A 86 -10.03 6.28 -7.14
CA GLU A 86 -9.17 7.39 -7.57
C GLU A 86 -7.72 6.92 -7.65
N TYR A 87 -7.06 7.23 -8.76
CA TYR A 87 -5.61 7.04 -8.88
C TYR A 87 -4.86 8.05 -8.03
N LYS A 88 -3.92 7.58 -7.19
CA LYS A 88 -3.17 8.42 -6.25
C LYS A 88 -1.65 8.42 -6.47
N MET A 89 -1.16 7.82 -7.55
CA MET A 89 0.23 7.82 -8.08
C MET A 89 1.35 7.37 -7.11
N SER A 90 1.38 7.83 -5.85
CA SER A 90 2.17 7.36 -4.71
C SER A 90 1.48 7.78 -3.40
N ALA A 91 1.31 6.91 -2.41
CA ALA A 91 0.75 7.28 -1.11
C ALA A 91 1.77 8.01 -0.22
N ALA A 92 2.29 9.15 -0.69
CA ALA A 92 3.19 9.96 0.11
C ALA A 92 2.51 10.56 1.36
N PHE A 93 1.18 10.67 1.36
CA PHE A 93 0.35 11.13 2.50
C PHE A 93 -1.08 10.55 2.42
N PRO A 94 -1.84 10.49 3.55
CA PRO A 94 -3.29 10.30 3.54
C PRO A 94 -3.95 11.33 2.62
N GLY A 95 -4.89 10.92 1.78
CA GLY A 95 -5.49 11.77 0.74
C GLY A 95 -4.76 11.76 -0.61
N GLY A 96 -3.54 11.21 -0.66
CA GLY A 96 -2.70 11.10 -1.85
C GLY A 96 -2.16 12.45 -2.31
N GLU A 97 -1.75 13.26 -1.34
CA GLU A 97 -1.00 14.48 -1.62
C GLU A 97 0.39 14.14 -2.16
N VAL A 98 0.87 14.95 -3.10
CA VAL A 98 2.22 14.84 -3.66
C VAL A 98 3.23 15.23 -2.59
N PHE A 99 4.35 14.49 -2.51
CA PHE A 99 5.48 14.89 -1.67
C PHE A 99 6.07 16.18 -2.20
N ASP A 100 5.91 17.27 -1.45
CA ASP A 100 6.54 18.55 -1.72
C ASP A 100 7.87 18.64 -0.96
N GLU A 101 8.93 19.14 -1.62
CA GLU A 101 10.23 19.38 -0.99
C GLU A 101 10.14 20.36 0.18
N SER A 102 9.15 21.26 0.18
CA SER A 102 8.86 22.14 1.31
C SER A 102 8.45 21.37 2.58
N LYS A 103 7.79 20.22 2.42
CA LYS A 103 7.37 19.31 3.50
C LYS A 103 8.49 18.37 3.95
N LYS A 104 9.62 18.31 3.23
CA LYS A 104 10.75 17.44 3.54
C LYS A 104 11.37 17.77 4.91
N LYS A 105 11.51 19.06 5.24
CA LYS A 105 12.04 19.50 6.54
C LYS A 105 11.09 19.15 7.68
N ASP A 106 9.80 19.47 7.51
CA ASP A 106 8.74 19.16 8.47
C ASP A 106 8.62 17.64 8.72
N PHE A 107 8.79 16.82 7.67
CA PHE A 107 8.90 15.37 7.79
C PHE A 107 10.09 14.92 8.66
N PHE A 108 11.29 15.45 8.42
CA PHE A 108 12.49 15.07 9.20
C PHE A 108 12.37 15.49 10.67
N ASP A 109 11.80 16.67 10.94
CA ASP A 109 11.59 17.19 12.28
C ASP A 109 10.53 16.36 13.04
N LYS A 110 9.39 16.06 12.42
CA LYS A 110 8.35 15.17 12.99
C LYS A 110 8.85 13.74 13.21
N ARG A 111 9.70 13.23 12.31
CA ARG A 111 10.34 11.91 12.43
C ARG A 111 11.31 11.87 13.61
N ALA A 112 12.12 12.91 13.81
CA ALA A 112 13.04 12.99 14.95
C ALA A 112 12.27 12.96 16.27
N ALA A 113 11.22 13.78 16.40
CA ALA A 113 10.36 13.81 17.57
C ALA A 113 9.67 12.46 17.87
N HIS A 114 9.32 11.69 16.83
CA HIS A 114 8.73 10.36 16.99
C HIS A 114 9.71 9.30 17.49
N LEU A 115 10.94 9.31 16.98
CA LEU A 115 11.98 8.39 17.44
C LEU A 115 12.29 8.59 18.93
N GLU A 116 12.15 9.82 19.43
CA GLU A 116 12.28 10.15 20.85
C GLU A 116 11.06 9.68 21.66
N THR A 117 9.86 9.76 21.08
CA THR A 117 8.60 9.39 21.75
C THR A 117 8.30 7.89 21.57
N LYS A 118 9.03 7.01 22.27
CA LYS A 118 8.95 5.52 22.23
C LYS A 118 7.59 4.86 22.59
N GLY A 119 6.44 5.50 22.40
CA GLY A 119 5.25 5.20 23.20
C GLY A 119 4.05 4.52 22.54
N ARG A 120 3.49 5.05 21.45
CA ARG A 120 2.12 4.67 21.04
C ARG A 120 1.93 4.73 19.53
N TYR A 121 1.94 3.56 18.89
CA TYR A 121 1.58 3.37 17.49
C TYR A 121 0.08 3.62 17.28
N LYS A 122 -0.30 4.86 16.98
CA LYS A 122 -1.61 5.18 16.40
C LYS A 122 -1.49 5.17 14.86
N GLY A 123 -2.43 4.49 14.21
CA GLY A 123 -2.32 4.05 12.81
C GLY A 123 -2.31 5.12 11.73
N ALA A 124 -2.21 4.69 10.46
CA ALA A 124 -2.20 5.51 9.24
C ALA A 124 -3.39 6.48 9.05
N TYR A 125 -4.31 6.58 10.01
CA TYR A 125 -5.43 7.52 10.02
C TYR A 125 -5.40 8.48 11.22
N ASP A 126 -4.34 8.44 12.05
CA ASP A 126 -4.18 9.41 13.12
C ASP A 126 -3.85 10.78 12.54
N ALA A 127 -4.75 11.74 12.75
CA ALA A 127 -4.61 13.12 12.30
C ALA A 127 -3.44 13.85 12.99
N ASP A 128 -3.00 13.34 14.16
CA ASP A 128 -1.98 13.98 14.99
C ASP A 128 -0.53 13.72 14.51
N TYR A 129 -0.32 12.83 13.52
CA TYR A 129 1.03 12.39 13.14
C TYR A 129 1.21 12.21 11.63
N ASP A 130 1.83 13.19 10.96
CA ASP A 130 2.00 13.21 9.50
C ASP A 130 3.45 12.96 9.06
N ALA A 131 4.05 11.85 9.51
CA ALA A 131 5.41 11.47 9.11
C ALA A 131 5.40 10.27 8.14
N TYR A 132 4.93 10.54 6.92
CA TYR A 132 4.92 9.57 5.84
C TYR A 132 6.17 9.75 4.97
N PRO A 133 6.97 8.71 4.76
CA PRO A 133 8.02 8.77 3.76
C PRO A 133 7.37 8.81 2.36
N PRO A 134 8.01 9.46 1.36
CA PRO A 134 7.57 9.32 -0.01
C PRO A 134 7.60 7.84 -0.40
N GLY A 135 6.46 7.33 -0.88
CA GLY A 135 6.38 6.00 -1.50
C GLY A 135 7.11 5.97 -2.84
N SER A 136 7.22 4.78 -3.44
CA SER A 136 7.82 4.65 -4.76
C SER A 136 6.88 5.17 -5.85
N ASP A 137 7.39 6.03 -6.73
CA ASP A 137 6.74 6.47 -7.97
C ASP A 137 6.52 5.33 -8.98
N MET A 138 7.18 4.19 -8.78
CA MET A 138 7.11 3.00 -9.61
C MET A 138 5.95 2.08 -9.26
N VAL A 139 5.27 2.29 -8.12
CA VAL A 139 4.16 1.46 -7.66
C VAL A 139 2.86 2.25 -7.69
N PRO A 140 2.05 2.06 -8.74
CA PRO A 140 0.69 2.56 -8.81
C PRO A 140 -0.12 2.20 -7.57
N GLN A 141 -0.74 3.21 -6.97
CA GLN A 141 -1.70 3.05 -5.89
C GLN A 141 -3.00 3.76 -6.24
N TRP A 142 -4.09 3.17 -5.76
CA TRP A 142 -5.44 3.71 -5.91
C TRP A 142 -6.12 3.71 -4.55
N THR A 143 -7.11 4.57 -4.37
CA THR A 143 -7.98 4.53 -3.20
C THR A 143 -9.43 4.35 -3.63
N LEU A 144 -10.21 3.58 -2.86
CA LEU A 144 -11.65 3.58 -3.00
C LEU A 144 -12.23 4.91 -2.49
N LYS A 145 -13.28 5.40 -3.15
CA LYS A 145 -13.99 6.61 -2.71
C LYS A 145 -14.73 6.37 -1.40
N ALA A 146 -14.99 7.43 -0.65
CA ALA A 146 -15.74 7.36 0.60
C ALA A 146 -17.12 6.70 0.36
N GLY A 147 -17.51 5.79 1.25
CA GLY A 147 -18.76 5.02 1.14
C GLY A 147 -18.68 3.79 0.23
N VAL A 148 -17.60 3.61 -0.53
CA VAL A 148 -17.35 2.38 -1.30
C VAL A 148 -16.59 1.38 -0.44
N SER A 149 -17.14 0.17 -0.31
CA SER A 149 -16.44 -0.96 0.28
C SER A 149 -16.62 -2.18 -0.62
N ILE A 150 -15.53 -2.90 -0.85
CA ILE A 150 -15.53 -4.12 -1.67
C ILE A 150 -15.22 -5.29 -0.74
N PRO A 151 -16.00 -6.37 -0.74
CA PRO A 151 -15.67 -7.56 0.06
C PRO A 151 -14.28 -8.07 -0.25
N VAL A 152 -13.63 -8.59 0.78
CA VAL A 152 -12.35 -9.28 0.62
C VAL A 152 -12.58 -10.57 -0.16
N GLY A 153 -11.69 -10.84 -1.12
CA GLY A 153 -11.63 -12.11 -1.81
C GLY A 153 -10.86 -13.14 -0.98
N ALA A 154 -9.82 -13.73 -1.56
CA ALA A 154 -8.95 -14.67 -0.87
C ALA A 154 -7.83 -13.97 -0.08
N PHE A 155 -7.50 -14.53 1.08
CA PHE A 155 -6.18 -14.36 1.70
C PHE A 155 -5.11 -14.97 0.79
N ILE A 156 -4.07 -14.19 0.48
CA ILE A 156 -2.99 -14.62 -0.40
C ILE A 156 -1.85 -15.21 0.41
N CYS A 157 -1.26 -14.40 1.29
CA CYS A 157 -0.18 -14.81 2.17
C CYS A 157 0.11 -13.77 3.25
N SER A 158 0.87 -14.19 4.26
CA SER A 158 1.54 -13.29 5.20
C SER A 158 2.98 -13.05 4.74
N VAL A 159 3.34 -11.78 4.60
CA VAL A 159 4.70 -11.33 4.30
C VAL A 159 5.35 -10.92 5.62
N THR A 160 6.60 -11.33 5.83
CA THR A 160 7.36 -10.96 7.03
C THR A 160 8.66 -10.26 6.62
N ARG A 161 9.52 -9.96 7.59
CA ARG A 161 10.86 -9.43 7.34
C ARG A 161 11.77 -10.42 6.62
N VAL A 162 11.52 -11.72 6.79
CA VAL A 162 12.34 -12.81 6.24
C VAL A 162 11.62 -13.59 5.14
N THR A 163 10.29 -13.51 5.09
CA THR A 163 9.45 -14.18 4.10
C THR A 163 8.90 -13.13 3.15
N PRO A 164 9.53 -12.89 1.99
CA PRO A 164 9.04 -11.93 1.01
C PRO A 164 7.78 -12.44 0.32
N PHE A 165 7.04 -11.53 -0.32
CA PHE A 165 5.83 -11.85 -1.05
C PHE A 165 6.15 -12.72 -2.29
N PRO A 166 5.59 -13.93 -2.39
CA PRO A 166 5.92 -14.86 -3.46
C PRO A 166 5.09 -14.60 -4.72
N ARG A 167 5.58 -15.08 -5.85
CA ARG A 167 4.80 -15.28 -7.08
C ARG A 167 3.92 -16.52 -6.95
N SER A 168 2.98 -16.69 -7.88
CA SER A 168 2.11 -17.88 -7.94
C SER A 168 2.87 -19.21 -8.07
N ASN A 169 4.09 -19.19 -8.64
CA ASN A 169 4.97 -20.35 -8.75
C ASN A 169 5.94 -20.50 -7.56
N GLY A 170 5.80 -19.71 -6.50
CA GLY A 170 6.68 -19.72 -5.33
C GLY A 170 8.00 -18.94 -5.50
N SER A 171 8.29 -18.39 -6.69
CA SER A 171 9.48 -17.56 -6.89
C SER A 171 9.37 -16.24 -6.13
N VAL A 172 10.49 -15.75 -5.62
CA VAL A 172 10.62 -14.45 -4.94
C VAL A 172 11.32 -13.42 -5.83
N GLU A 173 11.39 -13.67 -7.14
CA GLU A 173 12.00 -12.73 -8.07
C GLU A 173 11.19 -11.42 -8.15
N ARG A 174 11.89 -10.30 -7.97
CA ARG A 174 11.28 -8.97 -8.02
C ARG A 174 10.67 -8.67 -9.38
N TYR A 175 9.57 -7.94 -9.37
CA TYR A 175 9.01 -7.41 -10.59
C TYR A 175 9.90 -6.29 -11.14
N LYS A 176 10.26 -6.39 -12.43
CA LYS A 176 11.00 -5.37 -13.16
C LYS A 176 10.04 -4.72 -14.16
N PRO A 177 9.55 -3.50 -13.91
CA PRO A 177 8.70 -2.82 -14.86
C PRO A 177 9.48 -2.57 -16.16
N HIS A 178 8.92 -3.03 -17.29
CA HIS A 178 9.62 -3.02 -18.57
C HIS A 178 9.91 -1.61 -19.14
N ASN A 179 9.27 -0.54 -18.64
CA ASN A 179 9.26 0.78 -19.30
C ASN A 179 9.52 2.00 -18.39
N ARG A 180 10.11 1.84 -17.21
CA ARG A 180 10.54 2.99 -16.41
C ARG A 180 11.98 2.78 -15.96
N VAL A 181 12.90 3.42 -16.68
CA VAL A 181 14.27 3.65 -16.22
C VAL A 181 14.21 4.37 -14.87
N PRO A 182 15.16 4.13 -13.95
CA PRO A 182 15.23 4.91 -12.73
C PRO A 182 15.38 6.39 -13.13
N ILE A 183 14.50 7.25 -12.63
CA ILE A 183 14.81 8.68 -12.63
C ILE A 183 15.94 8.83 -11.63
N ALA A 184 17.12 9.19 -12.15
CA ALA A 184 18.34 9.40 -11.39
C ALA A 184 18.19 10.56 -10.38
#